data_AF-A0A3N1PGB3-F1
#
_entry.id   AF-A0A3N1PGB3-F1
#
_cell.length_a   1.000
_cell.length_b   1.000
_cell.length_c   1.000
_cell.angle_alpha   90.00
_cell.angle_beta   90.00
_cell.angle_gamma   90.00
#
_symmetry.space_group_name_H-M   'P 1'
#
loop_
_entity.id
_entity.type
_entity.pdbx_description
1 polymer ?
#
loop_
_entity_poly.entity_id
_entity_poly.type
_entity_poly.pdbx_seq_one_letter_code
_entity_poly.pdbx_strand_id
1 'polypeptide(L)'
;MNEPTPEQLAAGEAHGLTPAMCARLRGDTPDELQADAVAFVEAFGTPAPPAPVYRSGGPRGSDVGSTRGSVSAGAELYRERHGLDEDGKRPEKKPVPTSNRNPWQANSYVLERR
;
A
#
# COMPACT_ATOMS: atom_id res chain seq x y z
N MET A 1 -10.54 22.82 25.30
CA MET A 1 -9.98 23.24 24.00
C MET A 1 -10.50 24.64 23.76
N ASN A 2 -9.65 25.60 23.41
CA ASN A 2 -10.15 26.88 22.94
C ASN A 2 -10.67 26.67 21.52
N GLU A 3 -11.93 27.03 21.29
CA GLU A 3 -12.52 27.02 19.95
C GLU A 3 -11.98 28.23 19.18
N PRO A 4 -11.50 28.06 17.93
CA PRO A 4 -11.07 29.18 17.11
C PRO A 4 -12.24 30.10 16.77
N THR A 5 -12.03 31.41 16.80
CA THR A 5 -13.03 32.35 16.32
C THR A 5 -13.22 32.19 14.80
N PRO A 6 -14.37 32.59 14.23
CA PRO A 6 -14.59 32.52 12.78
C PRO A 6 -13.53 33.28 11.98
N GLU A 7 -13.04 34.39 12.52
CA GLU A 7 -12.01 35.23 11.91
C GLU A 7 -10.63 34.56 11.92
N GLN A 8 -10.27 33.91 13.03
CA GLN A 8 -9.07 33.08 13.10
C GLN A 8 -9.12 31.90 12.13
N LEU A 9 -10.30 31.30 11.95
CA LEU A 9 -10.49 30.21 11.00
C LEU A 9 -10.27 30.72 9.56
N ALA A 10 -10.88 31.84 9.20
CA ALA A 10 -10.75 32.44 7.86
C ALA A 10 -9.30 32.85 7.54
N ALA A 11 -8.60 33.46 8.50
CA ALA A 11 -7.19 33.82 8.35
C ALA A 11 -6.31 32.58 8.18
N GLY A 12 -6.50 31.55 9.00
CA GLY A 12 -5.68 30.34 8.93
C GLY A 12 -5.99 29.44 7.74
N GLU A 13 -7.25 29.35 7.30
CA GLU A 13 -7.68 28.54 6.15
C GLU A 13 -7.01 29.01 4.85
N ALA A 14 -6.87 30.33 4.67
CA ALA A 14 -6.15 30.91 3.53
C ALA A 14 -4.68 30.44 3.43
N HIS A 15 -4.10 30.03 4.56
CA HIS A 15 -2.72 29.55 4.66
C HIS A 15 -2.62 28.03 4.91
N GLY A 16 -3.73 27.30 4.85
CA GLY A 16 -3.76 25.84 5.03
C GLY A 16 -3.57 25.37 6.48
N LEU A 17 -3.81 26.23 7.46
CA LEU A 17 -3.71 25.88 8.88
C LEU A 17 -4.88 25.00 9.33
N THR A 18 -4.60 24.06 10.23
CA THR A 18 -5.67 23.24 10.84
C THR A 18 -6.48 24.07 11.84
N PRO A 19 -7.75 23.75 12.12
CA PRO A 19 -8.56 24.50 13.10
C PRO A 19 -7.91 24.61 14.49
N ALA A 20 -7.16 23.58 14.91
CA ALA A 20 -6.41 23.60 16.16
C ALA A 20 -5.21 24.57 16.14
N MET A 21 -4.62 24.82 14.97
CA MET A 21 -3.59 25.85 14.76
C MET A 21 -4.21 27.24 14.67
N CYS A 22 -5.38 27.39 14.04
CA CYS A 22 -6.10 28.67 13.99
C CYS A 22 -6.43 29.20 15.39
N ALA A 23 -6.77 28.32 16.34
CA ALA A 23 -7.03 28.69 17.74
C ALA A 23 -5.80 29.25 18.50
N ARG A 24 -4.60 29.15 17.91
CA ARG A 24 -3.35 29.68 18.47
C ARG A 24 -2.99 31.06 17.92
N LEU A 25 -3.65 31.52 16.85
CA LEU A 25 -3.39 32.80 16.22
C LEU A 25 -3.70 33.95 17.18
N ARG A 26 -2.83 34.95 17.21
CA ARG A 26 -2.96 36.12 18.07
C ARG A 26 -3.14 37.37 17.23
N GLY A 27 -4.18 38.14 17.53
CA GLY A 27 -4.52 39.38 16.85
C GLY A 27 -5.96 39.75 17.16
N ASP A 28 -6.24 41.05 17.24
CA ASP A 28 -7.59 41.57 17.44
C ASP A 28 -8.20 42.07 16.13
N THR A 29 -7.38 42.18 15.08
CA THR A 29 -7.80 42.62 13.74
C THR A 29 -7.53 41.55 12.68
N PRO A 30 -8.27 41.54 11.56
CA PRO A 30 -8.04 40.60 10.46
C PRO A 30 -6.63 40.68 9.88
N ASP A 31 -6.06 41.88 9.78
CA ASP A 31 -4.72 42.11 9.25
C ASP A 31 -3.64 41.52 10.17
N GLU A 32 -3.79 41.70 11.50
CA GLU A 32 -2.89 41.09 12.49
C GLU A 32 -2.97 39.56 12.47
N LEU A 33 -4.18 39.00 12.34
CA LEU A 33 -4.38 37.56 12.26
C LEU A 33 -3.75 36.96 11.00
N GLN A 34 -3.80 37.65 9.86
CA GLN A 34 -3.11 37.23 8.64
C GLN A 34 -1.60 37.29 8.79
N ALA A 35 -1.07 38.39 9.35
CA ALA A 35 0.37 38.52 9.60
C ALA A 35 0.88 37.41 10.55
N ASP A 36 0.13 37.11 11.62
CA ASP A 36 0.47 36.04 12.55
C ASP A 36 0.33 34.65 11.90
N ALA A 37 -0.66 34.43 11.04
CA ALA A 37 -0.79 33.17 10.30
C ALA A 37 0.38 32.93 9.35
N VAL A 38 0.85 33.98 8.65
CA VAL A 38 2.06 33.91 7.82
C VAL A 38 3.29 33.60 8.69
N ALA A 39 3.48 34.32 9.79
CA ALA A 39 4.57 34.08 10.73
C ALA A 39 4.52 32.66 11.32
N PHE A 40 3.32 32.15 11.58
CA PHE A 40 3.12 30.80 12.09
C PHE A 40 3.53 29.73 11.06
N VAL A 41 3.16 29.91 9.80
CA VAL A 41 3.57 29.00 8.71
C VAL A 41 5.08 29.08 8.48
N GLU A 42 5.68 30.27 8.56
CA GLU A 42 7.14 30.43 8.44
C GLU A 42 7.88 29.78 9.62
N ALA A 43 7.40 29.97 10.85
CA ALA A 43 8.06 29.48 12.05
C ALA A 43 7.95 27.95 12.22
N PHE A 44 6.80 27.38 11.86
CA PHE A 44 6.52 25.96 12.09
C PHE A 44 6.59 25.11 10.81
N GLY A 45 6.68 25.74 9.64
CA GLY A 45 6.78 25.09 8.35
C GLY A 45 5.52 24.32 7.96
N THR A 46 5.32 24.10 6.66
CA THR A 46 4.40 23.06 6.21
C THR A 46 4.84 21.74 6.83
N PRO A 47 3.97 21.03 7.59
CA PRO A 47 4.32 19.70 8.06
C PRO A 47 4.65 18.90 6.81
N ALA A 48 5.92 18.52 6.67
CA ALA A 48 6.33 17.61 5.62
C ALA A 48 5.36 16.42 5.71
N PRO A 49 4.74 15.99 4.59
CA PRO A 49 3.83 14.85 4.62
C PRO A 49 4.53 13.75 5.41
N PRO A 50 3.84 13.11 6.37
CA PRO A 50 4.48 12.14 7.25
C PRO A 50 5.22 11.17 6.34
N ALA A 51 6.54 11.09 6.53
CA ALA A 51 7.38 10.22 5.72
C ALA A 51 6.67 8.87 5.66
N PRO A 52 6.46 8.30 4.46
CA PRO A 52 5.67 7.08 4.32
C PRO A 52 6.21 6.10 5.35
N VAL A 53 5.34 5.65 6.24
CA VAL A 53 5.71 4.74 7.31
C VAL A 53 6.30 3.52 6.61
N TYR A 54 7.62 3.43 6.57
CA TYR A 54 8.34 2.28 6.06
C TYR A 54 7.94 1.16 7.01
N ARG A 55 6.90 0.40 6.65
CA ARG A 55 6.59 -0.86 7.32
C ARG A 55 7.89 -1.65 7.30
N SER A 56 8.35 -2.07 8.47
CA SER A 56 9.56 -2.89 8.61
C SER A 56 9.58 -4.00 7.55
N GLY A 57 10.61 -3.98 6.72
CA GLY A 57 10.68 -4.73 5.46
C GLY A 57 11.05 -3.74 4.36
N GLY A 58 12.34 -3.68 4.02
CA GLY A 58 12.93 -2.72 3.09
C GLY A 58 12.28 -2.70 1.69
N PRO A 59 12.90 -2.05 0.69
CA PRO A 59 12.35 -1.97 -0.66
C PRO A 59 11.90 -3.36 -1.10
N ARG A 60 10.58 -3.57 -1.18
CA ARG A 60 10.02 -4.78 -1.78
C ARG A 60 10.61 -4.78 -3.18
N GLY A 61 11.42 -5.79 -3.47
CA GLY A 61 12.27 -5.82 -4.65
C GLY A 61 11.48 -5.44 -5.91
N SER A 62 12.19 -4.99 -6.95
CA SER A 62 11.62 -4.58 -8.25
C SER A 62 10.61 -5.58 -8.85
N ASP A 63 10.58 -6.81 -8.36
CA ASP A 63 9.60 -7.86 -8.66
C ASP A 63 8.17 -7.53 -8.18
N VAL A 64 8.02 -6.63 -7.21
CA VAL A 64 6.73 -6.10 -6.77
C VAL A 64 6.49 -4.78 -7.48
N GLY A 65 6.33 -4.86 -8.80
CA GLY A 65 6.04 -3.71 -9.66
C GLY A 65 4.78 -2.98 -9.20
N SER A 66 4.94 -1.71 -8.84
CA SER A 66 3.87 -0.79 -8.44
C SER A 66 2.88 -0.42 -9.58
N THR A 67 2.93 -1.13 -10.72
CA THR A 67 2.17 -0.79 -11.93
C THR A 67 1.00 -1.75 -12.19
N ARG A 68 0.83 -2.81 -11.39
CA ARG A 68 -0.25 -3.82 -11.52
C ARG A 68 -1.10 -3.92 -10.26
N GLY A 69 -1.58 -2.77 -9.77
CA GLY A 69 -2.33 -2.61 -8.52
C GLY A 69 -3.76 -3.16 -8.51
N SER A 70 -4.06 -4.24 -9.24
CA SER A 70 -5.37 -4.90 -9.22
C SER A 70 -5.24 -6.41 -8.99
N VAL A 71 -6.22 -6.99 -8.30
CA VAL A 71 -6.28 -8.44 -8.03
C VAL A 71 -6.27 -9.26 -9.33
N SER A 72 -6.85 -8.72 -10.42
CA SER A 72 -6.83 -9.32 -11.75
C SER A 72 -5.42 -9.49 -12.31
N ALA A 73 -4.57 -8.47 -12.15
CA ALA A 73 -3.20 -8.51 -12.64
C ALA A 73 -2.32 -9.49 -11.84
N GLY A 74 -2.64 -9.71 -10.56
CA GLY A 74 -2.02 -10.76 -9.74
C GLY A 74 -2.44 -12.17 -10.17
N ALA A 75 -3.71 -12.37 -10.52
CA ALA A 75 -4.21 -13.65 -11.01
C ALA A 75 -3.58 -14.04 -12.36
N GLU A 76 -3.33 -13.08 -13.25
CA GLU A 76 -2.61 -13.31 -14.51
C GLU A 76 -1.16 -13.77 -14.27
N LEU A 77 -0.40 -13.06 -13.44
CA LEU A 77 0.99 -13.43 -13.13
C LEU A 77 1.10 -14.79 -12.43
N TYR A 78 0.14 -15.12 -11.57
CA TYR A 78 0.07 -16.45 -10.95
C TYR A 78 -0.19 -17.54 -11.99
N ARG A 79 -1.11 -17.30 -12.94
CA ARG A 79 -1.41 -18.24 -14.04
C ARG A 79 -0.18 -18.47 -14.92
N GLU A 80 0.51 -17.40 -15.33
CA GLU A 80 1.75 -17.48 -16.12
C GLU A 80 2.84 -18.29 -15.38
N ARG A 81 3.08 -18.01 -14.10
CA ARG A 81 4.11 -18.69 -13.30
C ARG A 81 3.83 -20.18 -13.14
N HIS A 82 2.56 -20.55 -13.01
CA HIS A 82 2.15 -21.93 -12.75
C HIS A 82 1.69 -22.68 -14.00
N GLY A 83 1.80 -22.07 -15.18
CA GLY A 83 1.38 -22.64 -16.46
C GLY A 83 -0.10 -23.03 -16.46
N LEU A 84 -0.94 -22.19 -15.84
CA LEU A 84 -2.39 -22.38 -15.77
C LEU A 84 -3.07 -21.66 -16.94
N ASP A 85 -4.17 -22.22 -17.42
CA ASP A 85 -5.02 -21.58 -18.42
C ASP A 85 -5.84 -20.41 -17.83
N GLU A 86 -6.65 -19.76 -18.68
CA GLU A 86 -7.48 -18.63 -18.27
C GLU A 86 -8.48 -19.01 -17.17
N ASP A 87 -8.89 -20.27 -17.10
CA ASP A 87 -9.79 -20.85 -16.09
C ASP A 87 -9.04 -21.31 -14.82
N GLY A 88 -7.72 -21.12 -14.76
CA GLY A 88 -6.89 -21.49 -13.59
C GLY A 88 -6.62 -22.99 -13.47
N LYS A 89 -6.88 -23.78 -14.52
CA LYS A 89 -6.57 -25.20 -14.58
C LYS A 89 -5.23 -25.45 -15.24
N ARG A 90 -4.59 -26.55 -14.86
CA ARG A 90 -3.39 -27.02 -15.55
C ARG A 90 -3.81 -27.63 -16.87
N PRO A 91 -3.09 -27.35 -17.98
CA PRO A 91 -3.34 -28.02 -19.24
C PRO A 91 -3.20 -29.53 -19.03
N GLU A 92 -4.13 -30.29 -19.60
CA GLU A 92 -4.12 -31.75 -19.50
C GLU A 92 -2.78 -32.29 -20.01
N LYS A 93 -2.02 -32.94 -19.12
CA LYS A 93 -0.77 -33.58 -19.51
C LYS A 93 -1.10 -34.66 -20.53
N LYS A 94 -0.48 -34.57 -21.72
CA LYS A 94 -0.50 -35.65 -22.71
C LYS A 94 -0.14 -36.97 -22.01
N PRO A 95 -0.89 -38.07 -22.24
CA PRO A 95 -0.60 -39.34 -21.60
C PRO A 95 0.83 -39.75 -21.92
N VAL A 96 1.63 -39.99 -20.87
CA VAL A 96 2.99 -40.47 -21.03
C VAL A 96 2.91 -41.89 -21.62
N PRO A 97 3.61 -42.20 -22.73
CA PRO A 97 3.59 -43.53 -23.31
C PRO A 97 4.11 -44.54 -22.27
N THR A 98 3.25 -45.47 -21.88
CA THR A 98 3.55 -46.49 -20.87
C THR A 98 4.41 -47.64 -21.40
N SER A 99 4.81 -47.59 -22.67
CA SER A 99 5.49 -48.67 -23.39
C SER A 99 6.93 -48.92 -22.92
N ASN A 100 7.52 -48.04 -22.12
CA ASN A 100 8.91 -48.16 -21.65
C ASN A 100 9.03 -48.32 -20.12
N ARG A 101 8.02 -48.87 -19.44
CA ARG A 101 8.13 -49.22 -18.01
C ARG A 101 8.95 -50.48 -17.82
N ASN A 102 9.84 -50.46 -16.84
CA ASN A 102 10.63 -51.62 -16.42
C ASN A 102 9.68 -52.71 -15.87
N PRO A 103 9.65 -53.93 -16.44
CA PRO A 103 8.73 -54.99 -16.02
C PRO A 103 8.96 -55.48 -14.58
N TRP A 104 10.11 -55.16 -13.98
CA TRP A 104 10.45 -55.54 -12.60
C TRP A 104 10.15 -54.44 -11.58
N GLN A 105 9.62 -53.29 -12.02
CA GLN A 105 9.33 -52.17 -11.14
C GLN A 105 8.01 -52.40 -10.39
N ALA A 106 8.08 -52.94 -9.17
CA ALA A 106 6.93 -53.05 -8.28
C ALA A 106 6.60 -51.69 -7.64
N ASN A 107 5.36 -51.23 -7.81
CA ASN A 107 4.84 -49.96 -7.26
C ASN A 107 4.26 -50.11 -5.83
N SER A 108 4.53 -51.22 -5.14
CA SER A 108 3.90 -51.51 -3.85
C SER A 108 4.93 -51.50 -2.73
N TYR A 109 4.95 -50.43 -1.93
CA TYR A 109 5.55 -50.44 -0.60
C TYR A 109 4.49 -50.96 0.38
N VAL A 110 4.59 -52.24 0.77
CA VAL A 110 3.73 -52.82 1.80
C VAL A 110 4.34 -52.53 3.16
N LEU A 111 3.75 -51.59 3.90
CA LEU A 111 4.05 -51.41 5.32
C LEU A 111 3.40 -52.56 6.09
N GLU A 112 4.20 -53.55 6.50
CA GLU A 112 3.77 -54.53 7.50
C GLU A 112 3.41 -53.77 8.79
N ARG A 113 2.10 -53.70 9.07
CA ARG A 113 1.61 -53.28 10.38
C ARG A 113 1.63 -54.50 11.29
N ARG A 114 2.43 -54.40 12.34
CA ARG A 114 2.59 -55.38 13.41
C ARG A 114 1.40 -55.39 14.35
#